data_AF-A0AA90TZQ6-F1
#
_entry.id   AF-A0AA90TZQ6-F1
#
_cell.length_a   1.000
_cell.length_b   1.000
_cell.length_c   1.000
_cell.angle_alpha   90.00
_cell.angle_beta   90.00
_cell.angle_gamma   90.00
#
_symmetry.space_group_name_H-M   'P 1'
#
loop_
_entity.id
_entity.type
_entity.pdbx_description
1 polymer ?
#
loop_
_entity_poly.entity_id
_entity_poly.type
_entity_poly.pdbx_seq_one_letter_code
_entity_poly.pdbx_strand_id
1 'polypeptide(L)'
;MTKRKKDTSEYELPDIQKNALDNWITLNILPQKISNKNYTSYALKLLFEQTPDGFFITNKQFKEGMVRCDFSPVNKNKLNWDFRVSLKSPELKSSK
;
A
#
# COMPACT_ATOMS: atom_id res chain seq x y z
N MET A 1 32.77 -18.61 -11.12
CA MET A 1 31.31 -18.73 -10.88
C MET A 1 30.73 -17.31 -10.86
N THR A 2 30.29 -16.82 -12.01
CA THR A 2 29.85 -15.43 -12.19
C THR A 2 28.51 -15.23 -11.49
N LYS A 3 28.47 -14.43 -10.42
CA LYS A 3 27.22 -14.01 -9.78
C LYS A 3 26.41 -13.23 -10.83
N ARG A 4 25.38 -13.84 -11.40
CA ARG A 4 24.36 -13.10 -12.16
C ARG A 4 23.79 -12.05 -11.21
N LYS A 5 24.02 -10.76 -11.51
CA LYS A 5 23.24 -9.69 -10.89
C LYS A 5 21.79 -9.99 -11.28
N LYS A 6 20.96 -10.33 -10.29
CA LYS A 6 19.53 -10.51 -10.50
C LYS A 6 19.02 -9.13 -10.90
N ASP A 7 18.64 -8.98 -12.16
CA ASP A 7 18.08 -7.76 -12.69
C ASP A 7 16.78 -7.50 -11.91
N THR A 8 16.82 -6.52 -11.01
CA THR A 8 15.72 -6.18 -10.11
C THR A 8 14.57 -5.49 -10.84
N SER A 9 14.72 -5.19 -12.13
CA SER A 9 13.78 -4.39 -12.93
C SER A 9 12.48 -5.10 -13.28
N GLU A 10 12.46 -6.44 -13.38
CA GLU A 10 11.29 -7.19 -13.90
C GLU A 10 10.07 -7.15 -12.97
N TYR A 11 10.25 -6.76 -11.71
CA TYR A 11 9.18 -6.72 -10.71
C TYR A 11 8.87 -5.31 -10.18
N GLU A 12 9.48 -4.28 -10.77
CA GLU A 12 9.15 -2.90 -10.41
C GLU A 12 7.87 -2.43 -11.11
N LEU A 13 7.06 -1.66 -10.38
CA LEU A 13 5.92 -0.98 -10.99
C LEU A 13 6.41 0.13 -11.93
N PRO A 14 5.82 0.28 -13.13
CA PRO A 14 6.00 1.47 -13.96
C PRO A 14 5.64 2.74 -13.18
N ASP A 15 6.25 3.87 -13.53
CA ASP A 15 6.05 5.12 -12.79
C ASP A 15 4.58 5.58 -12.74
N ILE A 16 3.81 5.33 -13.80
CA ILE A 16 2.37 5.60 -13.83
C ILE A 16 1.64 4.79 -12.75
N GLN A 17 2.00 3.52 -12.58
CA GLN A 17 1.41 2.65 -11.56
C GLN A 17 1.90 3.02 -10.15
N LYS A 18 3.18 3.40 -9.99
CA LYS A 18 3.70 3.94 -8.72
C LYS A 18 2.89 5.17 -8.29
N ASN A 19 2.69 6.12 -9.19
CA ASN A 19 1.93 7.34 -8.93
C ASN A 19 0.46 7.06 -8.60
N ALA A 20 -0.20 6.14 -9.32
CA ALA A 20 -1.58 5.76 -9.04
C ALA A 20 -1.73 5.11 -7.64
N LEU A 21 -0.82 4.22 -7.28
CA LEU A 21 -0.79 3.59 -5.97
C LEU A 21 -0.54 4.63 -4.86
N ASP A 22 0.47 5.49 -5.04
CA ASP A 22 0.86 6.49 -4.04
C ASP A 22 -0.28 7.50 -3.82
N ASN A 23 -0.95 7.95 -4.90
CA ASN A 23 -2.15 8.77 -4.82
C ASN A 23 -3.28 8.09 -4.03
N TRP A 24 -3.54 6.81 -4.31
CA TRP A 24 -4.58 6.07 -3.60
C TRP A 24 -4.26 5.96 -2.11
N ILE A 25 -3.01 5.64 -1.75
CA ILE A 25 -2.57 5.55 -0.36
C ILE A 25 -2.78 6.88 0.35
N THR A 26 -2.30 7.99 -0.21
CA THR A 26 -2.41 9.33 0.39
C THR A 26 -3.87 9.80 0.54
N LEU A 27 -4.74 9.44 -0.39
CA LEU A 27 -6.16 9.84 -0.34
C LEU A 27 -7.01 8.99 0.61
N ASN A 28 -6.67 7.71 0.78
CA ASN A 28 -7.53 6.74 1.46
C ASN A 28 -7.00 6.25 2.81
N ILE A 29 -5.72 6.42 3.11
CA ILE A 29 -5.10 5.91 4.33
C ILE A 29 -4.67 7.08 5.21
N LEU A 30 -5.15 7.08 6.47
CA LEU A 30 -4.83 8.09 7.45
C LEU A 30 -3.95 7.50 8.56
N PRO A 31 -2.85 8.16 8.97
CA PRO A 31 -2.01 7.70 10.07
C PRO A 31 -2.76 7.79 11.40
N GLN A 32 -2.52 6.83 12.29
CA GLN A 32 -3.14 6.80 13.62
C GLN A 32 -2.06 6.65 14.70
N LYS A 33 -2.10 7.54 15.71
CA LYS A 33 -1.12 7.54 16.82
C LYS A 33 -1.35 6.40 17.81
N ILE A 34 -2.63 6.16 18.17
CA ILE A 34 -3.05 5.20 19.18
C ILE A 34 -4.21 4.40 18.59
N SER A 35 -3.90 3.52 17.63
CA SER A 35 -4.93 2.63 17.10
C SER A 35 -4.93 1.31 17.86
N ASN A 36 -6.11 0.91 18.34
CA ASN A 36 -6.37 -0.46 18.79
C ASN A 36 -6.54 -1.43 17.60
N LYS A 37 -6.57 -0.92 16.37
CA LYS A 37 -6.75 -1.69 15.13
C LYS A 37 -5.58 -1.46 14.18
N ASN A 38 -4.93 -2.54 13.78
CA ASN A 38 -3.91 -2.49 12.74
C ASN A 38 -4.50 -3.03 11.43
N TYR A 39 -4.09 -2.43 10.33
CA TYR A 39 -4.34 -3.00 9.01
C TYR A 39 -3.06 -3.67 8.50
N THR A 40 -3.19 -4.89 7.99
CA THR A 40 -2.07 -5.57 7.37
C THR A 40 -1.85 -5.05 5.95
N SER A 41 -0.60 -5.05 5.49
CA SER A 41 -0.24 -4.69 4.11
C SER A 41 -1.02 -5.52 3.09
N TYR A 42 -1.30 -6.79 3.40
CA TYR A 42 -2.09 -7.67 2.55
C TYR A 42 -3.56 -7.25 2.47
N ALA A 43 -4.18 -6.91 3.60
CA ALA A 43 -5.55 -6.41 3.61
C ALA A 43 -5.69 -5.09 2.85
N LEU A 44 -4.74 -4.15 3.05
CA LEU A 44 -4.73 -2.87 2.35
C LEU A 44 -4.49 -3.03 0.84
N LYS A 45 -3.61 -3.95 0.44
CA LYS A 45 -3.39 -4.34 -0.96
C LYS A 45 -4.68 -4.82 -1.61
N LEU A 46 -5.43 -5.71 -0.95
CA LEU A 46 -6.71 -6.20 -1.48
C LEU A 46 -7.74 -5.07 -1.63
N LEU A 47 -7.78 -4.13 -0.68
CA LEU A 47 -8.67 -2.97 -0.77
C LEU A 47 -8.33 -2.08 -1.97
N PHE A 48 -7.05 -1.84 -2.21
CA PHE A 48 -6.59 -1.12 -3.41
C PHE A 48 -7.03 -1.85 -4.69
N GLU A 49 -6.76 -3.15 -4.79
CA GLU A 49 -7.13 -3.98 -5.95
C GLU A 49 -8.63 -4.01 -6.24
N GLN A 50 -9.47 -3.81 -5.22
CA GLN A 50 -10.92 -3.78 -5.34
C GLN A 50 -11.49 -2.40 -5.72
N THR A 51 -10.66 -1.37 -5.80
CA THR A 51 -11.11 -0.03 -6.20
C THR A 51 -11.26 0.09 -7.72
N PRO A 52 -12.10 1.03 -8.23
CA PRO A 52 -12.29 1.19 -9.68
C PRO A 52 -11.01 1.46 -10.47
N ASP A 53 -10.06 2.20 -9.87
CA ASP A 53 -8.75 2.50 -10.46
C ASP A 53 -7.64 1.55 -9.98
N GLY A 54 -8.04 0.51 -9.23
CA GLY A 54 -7.15 -0.50 -8.69
C GLY A 54 -6.60 -1.43 -9.76
N PHE A 55 -5.40 -1.97 -9.52
CA PHE A 55 -4.79 -2.97 -10.37
C PHE A 55 -4.01 -3.98 -9.52
N PHE A 56 -3.77 -5.17 -10.10
CA PHE A 56 -3.07 -6.24 -9.41
C PHE A 56 -1.64 -5.86 -9.05
N ILE A 57 -1.28 -6.05 -7.78
CA ILE A 57 0.06 -5.80 -7.27
C ILE A 57 0.45 -6.86 -6.25
N THR A 58 1.75 -7.06 -6.11
CA THR A 58 2.30 -7.91 -5.05
C THR A 58 2.24 -7.20 -3.70
N ASN A 59 2.22 -7.98 -2.62
CA ASN A 59 2.32 -7.43 -1.26
C ASN A 59 3.64 -6.65 -1.05
N LYS A 60 4.72 -7.00 -1.77
CA LYS A 60 5.99 -6.25 -1.73
C LYS A 60 5.83 -4.85 -2.31
N GLN A 61 5.23 -4.74 -3.50
CA GLN A 61 5.00 -3.45 -4.16
C GLN A 61 4.08 -2.54 -3.34
N PHE A 62 3.05 -3.10 -2.69
CA PHE A 62 2.19 -2.32 -1.79
C PHE A 62 2.97 -1.77 -0.58
N LYS A 63 3.81 -2.60 0.06
CA LYS A 63 4.66 -2.16 1.17
C LYS A 63 5.62 -1.04 0.75
N GLU A 64 6.19 -1.13 -0.44
CA GLU A 64 7.06 -0.09 -0.99
C GLU A 64 6.29 1.23 -1.20
N GLY A 65 5.04 1.17 -1.70
CA GLY A 65 4.16 2.35 -1.78
C GLY A 65 3.87 2.98 -0.42
N MET A 66 3.54 2.17 0.59
CA MET A 66 3.34 2.67 1.95
C MET A 66 4.56 3.44 2.47
N VAL A 67 5.77 2.93 2.22
CA VAL A 67 7.03 3.58 2.62
C VAL A 67 7.29 4.86 1.83
N ARG A 68 7.00 4.90 0.52
CA ARG A 68 7.10 6.12 -0.29
C ARG A 68 6.15 7.21 0.19
N CYS A 69 4.98 6.84 0.71
CA CYS A 69 4.00 7.74 1.30
C CYS A 69 4.24 8.01 2.80
N ASP A 70 5.46 7.84 3.29
CA ASP A 70 5.88 8.10 4.68
C ASP A 70 5.20 7.26 5.78
N PHE A 71 4.55 6.15 5.43
CA PHE A 71 4.02 5.22 6.42
C PHE A 71 5.08 4.22 6.89
N SER A 72 5.20 4.09 8.21
CA SER A 72 6.09 3.10 8.83
C SER A 72 5.30 1.91 9.38
N PRO A 73 5.71 0.67 9.09
CA PRO A 73 5.09 -0.51 9.66
C PRO A 73 5.47 -0.66 11.15
N VAL A 74 4.55 -1.22 11.93
CA VAL A 74 4.76 -1.54 13.35
C VAL A 74 5.83 -2.63 13.52
N ASN A 75 5.85 -3.62 12.61
CA ASN A 75 6.81 -4.71 12.63
C ASN A 75 7.23 -5.11 11.20
N LYS A 76 8.47 -4.79 10.83
CA LYS A 76 9.05 -5.07 9.51
C LYS A 76 9.39 -6.56 9.29
N ASN A 77 9.47 -7.36 10.35
CA ASN A 77 9.87 -8.78 10.26
C ASN A 77 8.71 -9.70 9.86
N LYS A 78 7.47 -9.20 9.81
CA LYS A 78 6.31 -9.98 9.38
C LYS A 78 6.20 -10.08 7.87
N LEU A 79 5.68 -11.22 7.38
CA LEU A 79 5.32 -11.38 5.96
C LEU A 79 4.27 -10.35 5.54
N ASN A 80 3.27 -10.09 6.39
CA ASN A 80 2.29 -9.03 6.21
C ASN A 80 2.57 -7.94 7.24
N TRP A 81 2.93 -6.74 6.78
CA TRP A 81 3.30 -5.65 7.68
C TRP A 81 2.05 -5.05 8.31
N ASP A 82 2.07 -4.87 9.63
CA ASP A 82 1.00 -4.16 10.33
C ASP A 82 1.24 -2.66 10.27
N PHE A 83 0.21 -1.88 9.99
CA PHE A 83 0.24 -0.42 10.03
C PHE A 83 -0.81 0.13 10.99
N ARG A 84 -0.42 1.13 11.78
CA ARG A 84 -1.34 1.92 12.62
C ARG A 84 -2.00 2.98 11.76
N VAL A 85 -3.04 2.58 11.04
CA VAL A 85 -3.76 3.44 10.11
C VAL A 85 -5.25 3.22 10.23
N SER A 86 -6.02 4.17 9.71
CA SER A 86 -7.45 4.02 9.45
C SER A 86 -7.73 4.28 7.97
N LEU A 87 -8.78 3.68 7.45
CA LEU A 87 -9.27 3.99 6.11
C LEU A 87 -10.18 5.22 6.17
N LYS A 88 -10.00 6.16 5.23
CA LYS A 88 -10.96 7.24 5.01
C LYS A 88 -12.26 6.58 4.54
N SER A 89 -13.37 6.82 5.22
CA SER A 89 -14.67 6.38 4.72
C SER A 89 -14.92 7.02 3.36
N PRO A 90 -15.52 6.30 2.40
CA PRO A 90 -16.02 6.95 1.19
C PRO A 90 -16.90 8.10 1.66
N GLU A 91 -16.65 9.31 1.18
CA GLU A 91 -17.59 10.40 1.39
C GLU A 91 -18.93 9.90 0.84
N LEU A 92 -19.88 9.62 1.73
CA LEU A 92 -21.27 9.42 1.37
C LEU A 92 -21.66 10.71 0.66
N LYS A 93 -21.62 10.71 -0.68
CA LYS A 93 -22.29 11.74 -1.46
C LYS A 93 -23.75 11.60 -1.06
N SER A 94 -24.17 12.43 -0.12
CA SER A 94 -25.58 12.65 0.17
C SER A 94 -26.17 13.15 -1.13
N SER A 95 -26.82 12.24 -1.86
CA SER A 95 -27.62 12.60 -3.01
C SER A 95 -28.80 13.40 -2.46
N LYS A 96 -28.72 14.71 -2.68
CA LYS A 96 -29.77 15.77 -2.62
C LYS A 96 -30.87 15.63 -1.57
#